data_AF-A0A4Q0VS58-F1
#
_entry.id   AF-A0A4Q0VS58-F1
#
_cell.length_a   1.000
_cell.length_b   1.000
_cell.length_c   1.000
_cell.angle_alpha   90.00
_cell.angle_beta   90.00
_cell.angle_gamma   90.00
#
_symmetry.space_group_name_H-M   'P 1'
#
loop_
_entity.id
_entity.type
_entity.pdbx_description
1 polymer ?
#
loop_
_entity_poly.entity_id
_entity_poly.type
_entity_poly.pdbx_seq_one_letter_code
_entity_poly.pdbx_strand_id
1 'polypeptide(L)'
;MTISRKERMLHIITQLEENEDFLSQNVKLQLEQAKEKLTALEETEVEQLTDKVFSKPATEQKIEMNSPEYLLHSCYDELDQLTRNADAPESFITAVQQFRYYFSIEEKDGFFP
;
A
#
# COMPACT_ATOMS: atom_id res chain seq x y z
N MET A 1 12.33 -15.28 11.11
CA MET A 1 12.77 -14.26 10.14
C MET A 1 11.66 -13.25 10.04
N THR A 2 11.94 -11.99 10.34
CA THR A 2 10.96 -10.90 10.24
C THR A 2 10.83 -10.57 8.75
N ILE A 3 9.65 -10.75 8.16
CA ILE A 3 9.39 -10.37 6.77
C ILE A 3 9.62 -8.86 6.65
N SER A 4 10.37 -8.41 5.65
CA SER A 4 10.72 -7.00 5.50
C SER A 4 9.59 -6.15 4.94
N ARG A 5 9.71 -4.82 5.02
CA ARG A 5 8.67 -3.89 4.52
C ARG A 5 8.39 -4.11 3.03
N LYS A 6 9.45 -4.23 2.22
CA LYS A 6 9.34 -4.51 0.77
C LYS A 6 8.60 -5.82 0.51
N GLU A 7 8.98 -6.89 1.19
CA GLU A 7 8.33 -8.21 1.04
C GLU A 7 6.86 -8.18 1.46
N ARG A 8 6.52 -7.46 2.54
CA ARG A 8 5.12 -7.29 2.97
C ARG A 8 4.29 -6.54 1.92
N MET A 9 4.80 -5.42 1.40
CA MET A 9 4.10 -4.65 0.37
C MET A 9 3.88 -5.47 -0.90
N LEU A 10 4.90 -6.19 -1.36
CA LEU A 10 4.79 -7.09 -2.52
C LEU A 10 3.79 -8.22 -2.27
N HIS A 11 3.76 -8.78 -1.06
CA HIS A 11 2.80 -9.82 -0.70
C HIS A 11 1.36 -9.30 -0.76
N ILE A 12 1.11 -8.11 -0.20
CA ILE A 12 -0.22 -7.48 -0.21
C ILE A 12 -0.66 -7.16 -1.65
N ILE A 13 0.23 -6.59 -2.47
CA ILE A 13 -0.07 -6.34 -3.89
C ILE A 13 -0.44 -7.64 -4.60
N THR A 14 0.33 -8.70 -4.39
CA THR A 14 0.04 -10.00 -5.02
C THR A 14 -1.33 -10.54 -4.61
N GLN A 15 -1.71 -10.44 -3.33
CA GLN A 15 -3.04 -10.86 -2.87
C GLN A 15 -4.17 -10.00 -3.46
N LEU A 16 -3.95 -8.71 -3.68
CA LEU A 16 -4.93 -7.85 -4.34
C LEU A 16 -5.07 -8.22 -5.83
N GLU A 17 -3.95 -8.47 -6.52
CA GLU A 17 -3.92 -8.90 -7.93
C GLU A 17 -4.59 -10.27 -8.16
N GLU A 18 -4.56 -11.19 -7.19
CA GLU A 18 -5.31 -12.46 -7.25
C GLU A 18 -6.84 -12.27 -7.36
N ASN A 19 -7.34 -11.06 -7.06
CA ASN A 19 -8.75 -10.69 -7.15
C ASN A 19 -8.98 -9.67 -8.27
N GLU A 20 -8.21 -9.74 -9.35
CA GLU A 20 -8.20 -8.73 -10.42
C GLU A 20 -9.56 -8.46 -11.07
N ASP A 21 -10.48 -9.44 -11.08
CA ASP A 21 -11.81 -9.27 -11.67
C ASP A 21 -12.67 -8.21 -10.94
N PHE A 22 -12.33 -7.92 -9.68
CA PHE A 22 -13.01 -6.92 -8.86
C PHE A 22 -12.34 -5.54 -8.91
N LEU A 23 -11.14 -5.46 -9.48
CA LEU A 23 -10.36 -4.23 -9.53
C LEU A 23 -10.72 -3.40 -10.76
N SER A 24 -10.88 -2.09 -10.57
CA SER A 24 -10.97 -1.18 -11.71
C SER A 24 -9.64 -1.14 -12.47
N GLN A 25 -9.70 -0.76 -13.75
CA GLN A 25 -8.50 -0.60 -14.57
C GLN A 25 -7.51 0.41 -13.96
N ASN A 26 -8.01 1.43 -13.27
CA ASN A 26 -7.18 2.42 -12.58
C ASN A 26 -6.40 1.78 -11.42
N VAL A 27 -7.08 1.01 -10.56
CA VAL A 27 -6.44 0.31 -9.44
C VAL A 27 -5.41 -0.70 -9.94
N LYS A 28 -5.73 -1.47 -10.98
CA LYS A 28 -4.78 -2.40 -11.60
C LYS A 28 -3.49 -1.70 -12.04
N LEU A 29 -3.62 -0.57 -12.74
CA LEU A 29 -2.47 0.21 -13.19
C LEU A 29 -1.63 0.74 -12.02
N GLN A 30 -2.27 1.19 -10.94
CA GLN A 30 -1.56 1.69 -9.76
C GLN A 30 -0.85 0.58 -9.00
N LEU A 31 -1.45 -0.60 -8.87
CA LEU A 31 -0.82 -1.78 -8.28
C LEU A 31 0.38 -2.25 -9.09
N GLU A 32 0.24 -2.32 -10.42
CA GLU A 32 1.34 -2.69 -11.33
C GLU A 32 2.51 -1.70 -11.21
N GLN A 33 2.23 -0.39 -11.25
CA GLN A 33 3.25 0.64 -11.06
C GLN A 33 3.93 0.56 -9.69
N ALA A 34 3.16 0.32 -8.62
CA ALA A 34 3.71 0.15 -7.28
C ALA A 34 4.61 -1.08 -7.21
N LYS A 35 4.21 -2.20 -7.83
CA LYS A 35 4.96 -3.46 -7.88
C LYS A 35 6.27 -3.33 -8.65
N GLU A 36 6.22 -2.73 -9.84
CA GLU A 36 7.42 -2.49 -10.65
C GLU A 36 8.44 -1.65 -9.88
N LYS A 37 7.99 -0.58 -9.24
CA LYS A 37 8.84 0.30 -8.43
C LYS A 37 9.40 -0.42 -7.21
N LEU A 38 8.58 -1.16 -6.46
CA LEU A 38 9.05 -1.94 -5.32
C LEU A 38 10.09 -2.97 -5.72
N THR A 39 9.89 -3.62 -6.86
CA THR A 39 10.82 -4.64 -7.37
C THR A 39 12.16 -4.01 -7.76
N ALA A 40 12.13 -2.83 -8.35
CA ALA A 40 13.31 -2.09 -8.79
C ALA A 40 14.12 -1.43 -7.64
N LEU A 41 13.49 -1.13 -6.50
CA LEU A 41 14.14 -0.55 -5.33
C LEU A 41 14.86 -1.61 -4.50
N GLU A 42 16.03 -1.30 -3.96
CA GLU A 42 16.69 -2.16 -2.97
C GLU A 42 15.92 -2.11 -1.63
N GLU A 43 16.06 -3.17 -0.82
CA GLU A 43 15.34 -3.29 0.45
C GLU A 43 15.63 -2.12 1.41
N THR A 44 16.89 -1.69 1.47
CA THR A 44 17.34 -0.53 2.26
C THR A 44 16.80 0.80 1.74
N GLU A 45 16.52 0.91 0.43
CA GLU A 45 15.90 2.10 -0.15
C GLU A 45 14.41 2.18 0.21
N VAL A 46 13.72 1.05 0.22
CA VAL A 46 12.33 0.98 0.70
C VAL A 46 12.24 1.38 2.16
N GLU A 47 13.10 0.83 3.03
CA GLU A 47 13.15 1.23 4.45
C GLU A 47 13.39 2.74 4.61
N GLN A 48 14.32 3.32 3.85
CA GLN A 48 14.59 4.75 3.92
C GLN A 48 13.45 5.62 3.38
N LEU A 49 12.73 5.18 2.34
CA LEU A 49 11.60 5.92 1.78
C LEU A 49 10.44 5.92 2.78
N THR A 50 10.09 4.74 3.29
CA THR A 50 9.02 4.57 4.30
C THR A 50 9.31 5.36 5.58
N ASP A 51 10.56 5.37 6.07
CA ASP A 51 10.96 6.16 7.25
C ASP A 51 10.97 7.68 7.00
N LYS A 52 11.24 8.12 5.76
CA LYS A 52 11.32 9.55 5.38
C LYS A 52 9.97 10.18 5.08
N VAL A 53 8.95 9.40 4.74
CA VAL A 53 7.60 9.92 4.48
C VAL A 53 7.03 10.62 5.73
N PHE A 54 7.35 10.15 6.95
CA PHE A 54 6.77 10.69 8.19
C PHE A 54 7.68 11.59 9.04
N SER A 55 8.98 11.66 8.76
CA SER A 55 9.95 12.41 9.60
C SER A 55 10.24 13.84 9.11
N LYS A 56 9.57 14.31 8.06
CA LYS A 56 9.65 15.70 7.58
C LYS A 56 8.36 16.48 7.87
N PRO A 57 8.44 17.77 8.25
CA PRO A 57 7.26 18.60 8.42
C PRO A 57 6.41 18.64 7.13
N ALA A 58 5.08 18.68 7.26
CA ALA A 58 4.12 18.57 6.15
C ALA A 58 4.35 19.53 4.97
N THR A 59 5.04 20.65 5.20
CA THR A 59 5.45 21.63 4.17
C THR A 59 6.63 21.16 3.29
N GLU A 60 7.40 20.17 3.73
CA GLU A 60 8.56 19.58 3.04
C GLU A 60 8.32 18.13 2.62
N GLN A 61 7.19 17.54 3.02
CA GLN A 61 6.65 16.31 2.43
C GLN A 61 6.22 16.61 0.99
N LYS A 62 7.20 16.76 0.09
CA LYS A 62 7.01 16.17 -1.23
C LYS A 62 6.99 14.67 -0.98
N ILE A 63 5.83 14.14 -0.59
CA ILE A 63 5.56 12.74 -0.82
C ILE A 63 5.87 12.59 -2.30
N GLU A 64 6.93 11.86 -2.63
CA GLU A 64 7.23 11.61 -4.03
C GLU A 64 5.97 10.93 -4.54
N MET A 65 5.19 11.65 -5.36
CA MET A 65 3.90 11.18 -5.89
C MET A 65 4.06 9.90 -6.72
N ASN A 66 5.30 9.43 -6.86
CA ASN A 66 5.75 8.25 -7.55
C ASN A 66 6.36 7.20 -6.61
N SER A 67 6.29 7.37 -5.29
CA SER A 67 6.69 6.37 -4.30
C SER A 67 5.67 5.24 -4.28
N PRO A 68 6.09 3.99 -4.03
CA PRO A 68 5.15 2.87 -4.00
C PRO A 68 4.05 3.05 -2.95
N GLU A 69 4.39 3.56 -1.76
CA GLU A 69 3.39 3.82 -0.70
C GLU A 69 2.35 4.85 -1.13
N TYR A 70 2.75 5.93 -1.82
CA TYR A 70 1.80 6.92 -2.30
C TYR A 70 0.85 6.33 -3.34
N LEU A 71 1.36 5.53 -4.28
CA LEU A 71 0.54 4.86 -5.29
C LEU A 71 -0.48 3.92 -4.62
N LEU A 72 -0.01 3.13 -3.65
CA LEU A 72 -0.85 2.24 -2.85
C LEU A 72 -1.91 3.00 -2.03
N HIS A 73 -1.53 4.07 -1.34
CA HIS A 73 -2.47 4.93 -0.63
C HIS A 73 -3.50 5.55 -1.58
N SER A 74 -3.09 5.94 -2.79
CA SER A 74 -3.98 6.59 -3.74
C SER A 74 -5.07 5.66 -4.28
N CYS A 75 -4.84 4.34 -4.33
CA CYS A 75 -5.89 3.37 -4.64
C CYS A 75 -6.67 2.87 -3.41
N TYR A 76 -6.26 3.22 -2.18
CA TYR A 76 -6.84 2.65 -0.96
C TYR A 76 -8.33 2.96 -0.80
N ASP A 77 -8.73 4.21 -1.01
CA ASP A 77 -10.14 4.60 -0.86
C ASP A 77 -11.05 3.84 -1.83
N GLU A 78 -10.54 3.57 -3.05
CA GLU A 78 -11.25 2.79 -4.05
C GLU A 78 -11.32 1.30 -3.66
N LEU A 79 -10.22 0.73 -3.17
CA LEU A 79 -10.17 -0.63 -2.63
C LEU A 79 -11.13 -0.81 -1.44
N ASP A 80 -11.15 0.12 -0.48
CA ASP A 80 -12.05 0.09 0.67
C ASP A 80 -13.52 0.17 0.24
N GLN A 81 -13.84 1.01 -0.75
CA GLN A 81 -15.19 1.06 -1.32
C GLN A 81 -15.58 -0.28 -1.97
N LEU A 82 -14.67 -0.92 -2.71
CA LEU A 82 -14.91 -2.21 -3.34
C LEU A 82 -15.21 -3.32 -2.33
N THR A 83 -14.61 -3.28 -1.13
CA THR A 83 -14.90 -4.27 -0.07
C THR A 83 -16.32 -4.17 0.50
N ARG A 84 -16.99 -3.03 0.32
CA ARG A 84 -18.35 -2.81 0.82
C ARG A 84 -19.42 -3.31 -0.14
N ASN A 85 -19.02 -3.79 -1.33
CA ASN A 85 -19.92 -4.43 -2.28
C ASN A 85 -20.32 -5.82 -1.77
N ALA A 86 -21.59 -6.19 -1.95
CA ALA A 86 -22.14 -7.45 -1.44
C ALA A 86 -21.49 -8.70 -2.06
N ASP A 87 -20.90 -8.56 -3.26
CA ASP A 87 -20.29 -9.66 -4.02
C ASP A 87 -18.76 -9.74 -3.84
N ALA A 88 -18.17 -8.91 -2.97
CA ALA A 88 -16.73 -8.90 -2.75
C ALA A 88 -16.25 -10.23 -2.13
N PRO A 89 -15.25 -10.91 -2.71
CA PRO A 89 -14.76 -12.18 -2.19
C PRO A 89 -14.01 -11.98 -0.87
N GLU A 90 -14.13 -12.94 0.04
CA GLU A 90 -13.50 -12.87 1.38
C GLU A 90 -11.97 -12.74 1.30
N SER A 91 -11.34 -13.32 0.27
CA SER A 91 -9.93 -13.16 -0.05
C SER A 91 -9.55 -11.70 -0.32
N PHE A 92 -10.37 -10.99 -1.09
CA PHE A 92 -10.17 -9.56 -1.39
C PHE A 92 -10.35 -8.71 -0.13
N ILE A 93 -11.43 -8.95 0.63
CA ILE A 93 -11.68 -8.24 1.89
C ILE A 93 -10.49 -8.42 2.86
N THR A 94 -9.97 -9.64 2.97
CA THR A 94 -8.80 -9.95 3.81
C THR A 94 -7.55 -9.21 3.32
N ALA A 95 -7.30 -9.19 2.01
CA ALA A 95 -6.16 -8.48 1.43
C ALA A 95 -6.22 -6.97 1.71
N VAL A 96 -7.40 -6.35 1.55
CA VAL A 96 -7.60 -4.92 1.87
C VAL A 96 -7.49 -4.64 3.38
N GLN A 97 -7.90 -5.58 4.24
CA GLN A 97 -7.68 -5.45 5.69
C GLN A 97 -6.20 -5.54 6.08
N GLN A 98 -5.44 -6.45 5.47
CA GLN A 98 -3.98 -6.54 5.68
C GLN A 98 -3.27 -5.29 5.18
N PHE A 99 -3.69 -4.78 4.02
CA PHE A 99 -3.26 -3.51 3.48
C PHE A 99 -3.52 -2.37 4.47
N ARG A 100 -4.75 -2.24 4.97
CA ARG A 100 -5.10 -1.22 5.97
C ARG A 100 -4.24 -1.34 7.22
N TYR A 101 -4.03 -2.55 7.73
CA TYR A 101 -3.22 -2.78 8.93
C TYR A 101 -1.77 -2.35 8.72
N TYR A 102 -1.19 -2.62 7.56
CA TYR A 102 0.17 -2.18 7.20
C TYR A 102 0.35 -0.67 7.37
N PHE A 103 -0.57 0.13 6.83
CA PHE A 103 -0.52 1.59 6.93
C PHE A 103 -1.01 2.14 8.28
N SER A 104 -1.91 1.43 8.98
CA SER A 104 -2.45 1.87 10.28
C SER A 104 -1.50 1.62 11.45
N ILE A 105 -0.58 0.63 11.36
CA ILE A 105 0.43 0.42 12.40
C ILE A 105 1.45 1.55 12.39
N GLU A 106 1.83 2.04 11.22
CA GLU A 106 2.78 3.15 11.12
C GLU A 106 2.20 4.48 11.62
N GLU A 107 0.87 4.63 11.61
CA GLU A 107 0.18 5.77 12.25
C GLU A 107 0.21 5.73 13.79
N LYS A 108 0.47 4.59 14.45
CA LYS A 108 0.38 4.50 15.92
C LYS A 108 1.63 4.89 16.70
N ASP A 109 2.77 5.12 16.06
CA ASP A 109 3.93 5.77 16.70
C ASP A 109 3.89 7.30 16.58
N GLY A 110 2.92 7.84 15.84
CA GLY A 110 2.74 9.26 15.61
C GLY A 110 1.30 9.70 15.85
N PHE A 111 0.94 9.87 17.12
CA PHE A 111 -0.13 10.75 17.59
C PHE A 111 -1.57 10.25 17.41
N PHE A 112 -2.27 9.92 18.51
CA PHE A 112 -3.65 10.40 18.75
C PHE A 112 -3.91 10.44 20.28
N PRO A 113 -4.71 11.43 20.77
CA PRO A 113 -4.76 11.91 22.16
C PRO A 113 -5.47 11.00 23.17
#